data_AF-A0A4V1M7C2-F1
#
_entry.id   AF-A0A4V1M7C2-F1
#
_cell.length_a   1.000
_cell.length_b   1.000
_cell.length_c   1.000
_cell.angle_alpha   90.00
_cell.angle_beta   90.00
_cell.angle_gamma   90.00
#
_symmetry.space_group_name_H-M   'P 1'
#
loop_
_entity.id
_entity.type
_entity.pdbx_description
1 polymer ?
#
loop_
_entity_poly.entity_id
_entity_poly.type
_entity_poly.pdbx_seq_one_letter_code
_entity_poly.pdbx_strand_id
1 'polypeptide(L)'
;MKSPKIVAALFAIAFVAASCSKEKSFSANGSNGSGTGSIQGNWKFISTSGITSTSTVENNSGIESKAEIILRYASSNPVGVYNISGTIFKGVGVGYDYNGKLILRQLENNVVQFEDSSDISMPMPPSNSESKYKLIGTDSIYFETGALSGPSAPGSTAPAVTGVGCKYKLEGNRLTFIMKTSIPQVITQNGITLKVTQSTDVNIVLEKQ
;
A
#
# COMPACT_ATOMS: atom_id res chain seq x y z
N MET A 1 -40.19 35.99 40.42
CA MET A 1 -39.06 36.76 40.97
C MET A 1 -37.95 36.74 39.93
N LYS A 2 -37.75 37.88 39.24
CA LYS A 2 -36.53 38.72 39.31
C LYS A 2 -35.24 37.96 39.01
N SER A 3 -34.66 38.28 37.85
CA SER A 3 -33.26 38.08 37.52
C SER A 3 -32.33 38.74 38.55
N PRO A 4 -31.06 38.35 38.54
CA PRO A 4 -30.06 39.36 38.22
C PRO A 4 -29.08 38.93 37.13
N LYS A 5 -28.71 39.91 36.31
CA LYS A 5 -27.55 39.93 35.42
C LYS A 5 -26.30 40.27 36.24
N ILE A 6 -25.13 39.76 35.84
CA ILE A 6 -23.74 40.34 35.88
C ILE A 6 -22.85 39.24 35.24
N VAL A 7 -22.43 39.33 33.98
CA VAL A 7 -21.35 40.14 33.36
C VAL A 7 -19.92 39.66 33.69
N ALA A 8 -19.33 39.05 32.65
CA ALA A 8 -17.95 39.09 32.15
C ALA A 8 -16.74 38.52 32.93
N ALA A 9 -16.06 37.54 32.30
CA ALA A 9 -14.63 37.56 31.94
C ALA A 9 -14.35 36.32 31.05
N LEU A 10 -14.26 36.44 29.72
CA LEU A 10 -13.03 36.58 28.92
C LEU A 10 -11.89 35.62 29.31
N PHE A 11 -11.64 34.59 28.50
CA PHE A 11 -10.34 34.36 27.84
C PHE A 11 -10.48 33.23 26.81
N ALA A 12 -10.54 33.63 25.53
CA ALA A 12 -10.35 32.75 24.39
C ALA A 12 -8.87 32.80 24.01
N ILE A 13 -8.20 31.65 23.94
CA ILE A 13 -6.87 31.54 23.34
C ILE A 13 -7.06 30.91 21.96
N ALA A 14 -7.04 31.77 20.95
CA ALA A 14 -6.90 31.39 19.56
C ALA A 14 -5.41 31.16 19.27
N PHE A 15 -5.02 29.93 18.95
CA PHE A 15 -3.73 29.67 18.33
C PHE A 15 -3.86 29.92 16.83
N VAL A 16 -3.39 31.10 16.41
CA VAL A 16 -3.08 31.39 15.01
C VAL A 16 -1.67 30.89 14.75
N ALA A 17 -1.54 29.73 14.10
CA ALA A 17 -0.31 29.40 13.38
C ALA A 17 -0.53 29.79 11.91
N ALA A 18 -0.03 30.97 11.57
CA ALA A 18 0.13 31.40 10.19
C ALA A 18 1.23 30.56 9.54
N SER A 19 0.88 29.81 8.50
CA SER A 19 1.79 29.58 7.38
C SER A 19 0.97 29.54 6.10
N CYS A 20 0.68 30.75 5.61
CA CYS A 20 0.39 30.97 4.21
C CYS A 20 1.73 30.89 3.46
N SER A 21 2.00 29.75 2.84
CA SER A 21 2.48 29.82 1.47
C SER A 21 1.26 29.78 0.57
N LYS A 22 0.91 30.96 0.03
CA LYS A 22 0.40 31.12 -1.35
C LYS A 22 1.13 30.06 -2.19
N GLU A 23 0.49 29.22 -3.01
CA GLU A 23 0.17 29.53 -4.41
C GLU A 23 -1.04 28.71 -4.94
N LYS A 24 -1.99 29.45 -5.54
CA LYS A 24 -3.05 29.08 -6.50
C LYS A 24 -3.83 27.77 -6.31
N SER A 25 -5.04 27.96 -5.78
CA SER A 25 -6.26 27.28 -6.22
C SER A 25 -6.26 27.03 -7.73
N PHE A 26 -6.33 25.75 -8.14
CA PHE A 26 -6.60 25.39 -9.51
C PHE A 26 -8.06 25.74 -9.82
N SER A 27 -8.24 26.78 -10.61
CA SER A 27 -9.54 27.21 -11.13
C SER A 27 -10.02 26.16 -12.12
N ALA A 28 -11.29 25.77 -11.99
CA ALA A 28 -12.01 25.11 -13.07
C ALA A 28 -12.05 26.04 -14.30
N ASN A 29 -11.97 25.42 -15.49
CA ASN A 29 -11.91 25.98 -16.85
C ASN A 29 -10.54 26.43 -17.40
N GLY A 30 -10.08 25.69 -18.41
CA GLY A 30 -9.27 26.22 -19.51
C GLY A 30 -7.81 25.75 -19.58
N SER A 31 -7.58 24.74 -20.43
CA SER A 31 -6.41 24.54 -21.32
C SER A 31 -4.97 24.81 -20.81
N ASN A 32 -4.19 23.71 -20.78
CA ASN A 32 -2.74 23.59 -20.97
C ASN A 32 -1.76 24.18 -19.92
N GLY A 33 -1.08 23.25 -19.22
CA GLY A 33 0.16 23.45 -18.46
C GLY A 33 0.47 22.23 -17.57
N SER A 34 0.86 21.09 -18.14
CA SER A 34 2.27 20.66 -18.22
C SER A 34 3.04 20.78 -16.89
N GLY A 35 2.72 19.91 -15.94
CA GLY A 35 3.69 19.39 -14.98
C GLY A 35 4.29 18.10 -15.55
N THR A 36 5.62 18.01 -15.56
CA THR A 36 6.47 16.84 -15.88
C THR A 36 5.76 15.48 -15.81
N GLY A 37 5.59 14.81 -16.96
CA GLY A 37 5.29 13.39 -17.10
C GLY A 37 3.99 12.91 -16.44
N SER A 38 2.83 13.42 -16.87
CA SER A 38 1.54 12.96 -16.35
C SER A 38 1.37 11.44 -16.53
N ILE A 39 1.23 10.71 -15.42
CA ILE A 39 0.91 9.27 -15.43
C ILE A 39 -0.52 8.98 -15.93
N GLN A 40 -1.30 10.01 -16.26
CA GLN A 40 -2.65 9.87 -16.75
C GLN A 40 -2.68 9.22 -18.13
N GLY A 41 -3.69 8.38 -18.37
CA GLY A 41 -3.95 7.70 -19.62
C GLY A 41 -4.28 6.23 -19.41
N ASN A 42 -4.30 5.49 -20.51
CA ASN A 42 -4.59 4.07 -20.53
C ASN A 42 -3.29 3.30 -20.58
N TRP A 43 -3.20 2.28 -19.74
CA TRP A 43 -1.99 1.50 -19.54
C TRP A 43 -2.32 0.02 -19.56
N LYS A 44 -1.68 -0.73 -20.46
CA LYS A 44 -1.72 -2.18 -20.46
C LYS A 44 -0.97 -2.71 -19.25
N PHE A 45 -1.56 -3.67 -18.54
CA PHE A 45 -0.87 -4.39 -17.47
C PHE A 45 0.17 -5.35 -18.06
N ILE A 46 1.44 -5.23 -17.64
CA ILE A 46 2.56 -6.04 -18.17
C ILE A 46 3.06 -7.04 -17.16
N SER A 47 3.21 -6.67 -15.90
CA SER A 47 3.60 -7.62 -14.87
C SER A 47 3.40 -7.08 -13.46
N THR A 48 3.30 -8.00 -12.51
CA THR A 48 3.52 -7.75 -11.09
C THR A 48 4.52 -8.77 -10.55
N SER A 49 5.41 -8.34 -9.68
CA SER A 49 6.33 -9.23 -8.96
C SER A 49 6.66 -8.63 -7.61
N GLY A 50 7.03 -9.48 -6.68
CA GLY A 50 7.37 -8.98 -5.35
C GLY A 50 7.67 -10.05 -4.33
N ILE A 51 7.89 -9.54 -3.12
CA ILE A 51 8.04 -10.32 -1.91
C ILE A 51 7.01 -9.81 -0.91
N THR A 52 6.15 -10.70 -0.43
CA THR A 52 5.32 -10.45 0.73
C THR A 52 5.78 -11.36 1.85
N SER A 53 5.83 -10.84 3.07
CA SER A 53 6.17 -11.65 4.23
C SER A 53 5.34 -11.26 5.43
N THR A 54 5.10 -12.25 6.29
CA THR A 54 4.65 -12.03 7.66
C THR A 54 5.63 -12.70 8.60
N SER A 55 5.91 -12.05 9.71
CA SER A 55 6.70 -12.64 10.79
C SER A 55 5.98 -12.45 12.11
N THR A 56 6.02 -13.47 12.95
CA THR A 56 5.49 -13.45 14.30
C THR A 56 6.64 -13.71 15.26
N VAL A 57 6.85 -12.81 16.21
CA VAL A 57 7.86 -12.93 17.26
C VAL A 57 7.16 -13.08 18.60
N GLU A 58 7.57 -14.08 19.35
CA GLU A 58 7.19 -14.34 20.72
C GLU A 58 8.46 -14.40 21.58
N ASN A 59 8.38 -13.91 22.81
CA ASN A 59 9.43 -14.14 23.81
C ASN A 59 8.85 -14.95 24.95
N ASN A 60 9.38 -16.15 25.15
CA ASN A 60 9.01 -17.01 26.25
C ASN A 60 10.23 -17.29 27.10
N SER A 61 10.20 -16.80 28.34
CA SER A 61 11.25 -17.06 29.35
C SER A 61 12.67 -16.70 28.88
N GLY A 62 12.80 -15.64 28.07
CA GLY A 62 14.09 -15.16 27.55
C GLY A 62 14.53 -15.81 26.23
N ILE A 63 13.78 -16.79 25.72
CA ILE A 63 13.98 -17.36 24.38
C ILE A 63 13.08 -16.62 23.40
N GLU A 64 13.67 -16.04 22.36
CA GLU A 64 12.93 -15.43 21.26
C GLU A 64 12.63 -16.48 20.18
N SER A 65 11.35 -16.79 19.98
CA SER A 65 10.89 -17.65 18.91
C SER A 65 10.26 -16.78 17.81
N LYS A 66 10.69 -17.01 16.56
CA LYS A 66 10.21 -16.28 15.40
C LYS A 66 9.74 -17.24 14.32
N ALA A 67 8.51 -17.07 13.86
CA ALA A 67 8.00 -17.73 12.66
C ALA A 67 7.94 -16.72 11.51
N GLU A 68 8.42 -17.10 10.32
CA GLU A 68 8.32 -16.29 9.10
C GLU A 68 7.62 -17.07 8.00
N ILE A 69 6.71 -16.40 7.30
CA ILE A 69 6.11 -16.88 6.04
C ILE A 69 6.49 -15.86 4.98
N ILE A 70 7.18 -16.30 3.94
CA ILE A 70 7.68 -15.43 2.87
C ILE A 70 7.15 -15.98 1.55
N LEU A 71 6.46 -15.14 0.80
CA LEU A 71 6.04 -15.41 -0.56
C LEU A 71 6.85 -14.54 -1.51
N ARG A 72 7.63 -15.18 -2.38
CA ARG A 72 8.25 -14.53 -3.53
C ARG A 72 7.48 -14.92 -4.78
N TYR A 73 7.06 -13.96 -5.58
CA TYR A 73 6.22 -14.25 -6.74
C TYR A 73 6.52 -13.35 -7.93
N ALA A 74 6.17 -13.85 -9.11
CA ALA A 74 6.08 -13.10 -10.35
C ALA A 74 4.82 -13.53 -11.10
N SER A 75 4.20 -12.58 -11.80
CA SER A 75 3.04 -12.86 -12.65
C SER A 75 3.43 -13.49 -13.98
N SER A 76 2.61 -14.40 -14.48
CA SER A 76 2.53 -14.77 -15.89
C SER A 76 1.14 -14.49 -16.44
N ASN A 77 1.02 -14.47 -17.77
CA ASN A 77 -0.25 -14.29 -18.49
C ASN A 77 -1.05 -13.05 -18.02
N PRO A 78 -0.42 -11.87 -17.92
CA PRO A 78 -1.09 -10.65 -17.49
C PRO A 78 -2.19 -10.26 -18.47
N VAL A 79 -3.36 -9.93 -17.94
CA VAL A 79 -4.49 -9.39 -18.69
C VAL A 79 -5.03 -8.13 -18.02
N GLY A 80 -5.76 -7.33 -18.79
CA GLY A 80 -6.41 -6.12 -18.30
C GLY A 80 -5.61 -4.84 -18.51
N VAL A 81 -6.22 -3.74 -18.10
CA VAL A 81 -5.70 -2.38 -18.28
C VAL A 81 -5.94 -1.54 -17.03
N TYR A 82 -5.11 -0.51 -16.87
CA TYR A 82 -5.27 0.53 -15.89
C TYR A 82 -5.58 1.86 -16.58
N ASN A 83 -6.68 2.47 -16.19
CA ASN A 83 -7.08 3.80 -16.62
C ASN A 83 -6.80 4.79 -15.49
N ILE A 84 -5.88 5.71 -15.73
CA ILE A 84 -5.45 6.72 -14.76
C ILE A 84 -5.96 8.07 -15.23
N SER A 85 -6.89 8.68 -14.51
CA SER A 85 -7.43 10.02 -14.78
C SER A 85 -7.03 11.00 -13.68
N GLY A 86 -7.59 12.22 -13.66
CA GLY A 86 -7.21 13.29 -12.72
C GLY A 86 -7.02 12.84 -11.27
N THR A 87 -8.01 12.12 -10.72
CA THR A 87 -8.02 11.66 -9.33
C THR A 87 -8.35 10.17 -9.17
N ILE A 88 -8.59 9.46 -10.27
CA ILE A 88 -9.06 8.07 -10.25
C ILE A 88 -8.02 7.16 -10.91
N PHE A 89 -7.72 6.07 -10.22
CA PHE A 89 -6.91 4.97 -10.69
C PHE A 89 -7.80 3.73 -10.77
N LYS A 90 -8.01 3.21 -11.98
CA LYS A 90 -9.02 2.18 -12.24
C LYS A 90 -8.42 0.98 -12.96
N GLY A 91 -8.45 -0.19 -12.35
CA GLY A 91 -8.16 -1.45 -13.01
C GLY A 91 -9.41 -2.02 -13.69
N VAL A 92 -9.29 -2.44 -14.95
CA VAL A 92 -10.37 -3.08 -15.71
C VAL A 92 -9.89 -4.44 -16.21
N GLY A 93 -10.55 -5.50 -15.73
CA GLY A 93 -10.25 -6.88 -16.11
C GLY A 93 -8.82 -7.31 -15.79
N VAL A 94 -8.24 -6.78 -14.69
CA VAL A 94 -6.85 -7.09 -14.32
C VAL A 94 -6.80 -8.48 -13.70
N GLY A 95 -6.02 -9.37 -14.32
CA GLY A 95 -5.82 -10.75 -13.91
C GLY A 95 -4.45 -11.26 -14.35
N TYR A 96 -3.97 -12.33 -13.72
CA TYR A 96 -2.69 -12.96 -14.00
C TYR A 96 -2.58 -14.29 -13.25
N ASP A 97 -1.65 -15.15 -13.63
CA ASP A 97 -1.25 -16.27 -12.76
C ASP A 97 -0.08 -15.81 -11.90
N TYR A 98 -0.11 -16.06 -10.59
CA TYR A 98 1.10 -15.92 -9.79
C TYR A 98 1.88 -17.22 -9.86
N ASN A 99 3.20 -17.12 -10.04
CA ASN A 99 4.12 -18.23 -9.87
C ASN A 99 5.20 -17.80 -8.90
N GLY A 100 5.51 -18.65 -7.93
CA GLY A 100 6.37 -18.24 -6.84
C GLY A 100 6.84 -19.37 -5.96
N LYS A 101 7.53 -18.97 -4.89
CA LYS A 101 8.02 -19.87 -3.85
C LYS A 101 7.50 -19.34 -2.51
N LEU A 102 6.77 -20.19 -1.79
CA LEU A 102 6.40 -20.00 -0.41
C LEU A 102 7.50 -20.59 0.46
N ILE A 103 8.01 -19.82 1.41
CA ILE A 103 9.07 -20.22 2.33
C ILE A 103 8.54 -20.06 3.75
N LEU A 104 8.69 -21.11 4.55
CA LEU A 104 8.34 -21.14 5.97
C LEU A 104 9.64 -21.26 6.75
N ARG A 105 9.85 -20.39 7.74
CA ARG A 105 11.01 -20.44 8.64
C ARG A 105 10.58 -20.38 10.08
N GLN A 106 11.26 -21.16 10.92
CA GLN A 106 11.22 -21.01 12.36
C GLN A 106 12.63 -20.75 12.86
N LEU A 107 12.77 -19.71 13.66
CA LEU A 107 14.02 -19.28 14.26
C LEU A 107 13.87 -19.24 15.78
N GLU A 108 14.94 -19.62 16.47
CA GLU A 108 15.10 -19.40 17.91
C GLU A 108 16.37 -18.59 18.14
N ASN A 109 16.28 -17.47 18.85
CA ASN A 109 17.40 -16.55 19.09
C ASN A 109 18.16 -16.20 17.79
N ASN A 110 17.41 -15.94 16.72
CA ASN A 110 17.91 -15.67 15.35
C ASN A 110 18.67 -16.82 14.66
N VAL A 111 18.63 -18.04 15.21
CA VAL A 111 19.16 -19.24 14.56
C VAL A 111 18.01 -20.01 13.92
N VAL A 112 18.13 -20.31 12.62
CA VAL A 112 17.14 -21.12 11.89
C VAL A 112 17.12 -22.53 12.46
N GLN A 113 15.97 -22.94 12.98
CA GLN A 113 15.72 -24.30 13.47
C GLN A 113 15.06 -25.15 12.38
N PHE A 114 14.20 -24.52 11.58
CA PHE A 114 13.46 -25.17 10.51
C PHE A 114 13.29 -24.22 9.34
N GLU A 115 13.46 -24.74 8.12
CA GLU A 115 13.11 -24.09 6.87
C GLU A 115 12.48 -25.12 5.94
N ASP A 116 11.36 -24.74 5.34
CA ASP A 116 10.72 -25.50 4.26
C ASP A 116 10.27 -24.54 3.16
N SER A 117 10.16 -25.05 1.94
CA SER A 117 9.67 -24.27 0.81
C SER A 117 8.88 -25.11 -0.17
N SER A 118 7.83 -24.51 -0.71
CA SER A 118 7.03 -25.08 -1.79
C SER A 118 6.90 -24.10 -2.94
N ASP A 119 6.90 -24.64 -4.16
CA ASP A 119 6.55 -23.86 -5.33
C ASP A 119 5.04 -23.70 -5.38
N ILE A 120 4.58 -22.49 -5.66
CA ILE A 120 3.16 -22.15 -5.70
C ILE A 120 2.81 -21.54 -7.05
N SER A 121 1.68 -22.00 -7.61
CA SER A 121 1.08 -21.42 -8.81
C SER A 121 -0.42 -21.39 -8.64
N MET A 122 -1.03 -20.21 -8.75
CA MET A 122 -2.49 -20.12 -8.81
C MET A 122 -2.94 -18.91 -9.63
N PRO A 123 -4.08 -19.06 -10.33
CA PRO A 123 -4.65 -17.98 -11.10
C PRO A 123 -5.25 -16.91 -10.17
N MET A 124 -4.99 -15.65 -10.51
CA MET A 124 -5.73 -14.49 -10.03
C MET A 124 -6.75 -14.10 -11.11
N PRO A 125 -8.04 -14.40 -10.90
CA PRO A 125 -9.06 -14.16 -11.91
C PRO A 125 -9.18 -12.66 -12.23
N PRO A 126 -9.49 -12.30 -13.49
CA PRO A 126 -9.71 -10.91 -13.87
C PRO A 126 -10.74 -10.22 -12.99
N SER A 127 -10.38 -9.06 -12.45
CA SER A 127 -11.27 -8.26 -11.60
C SER A 127 -11.15 -6.77 -11.93
N ASN A 128 -12.16 -6.01 -11.51
CA ASN A 128 -12.17 -4.56 -11.63
C ASN A 128 -11.84 -3.95 -10.27
N SER A 129 -11.10 -2.85 -10.29
CA SER A 129 -10.79 -2.08 -9.10
C SER A 129 -10.87 -0.59 -9.41
N GLU A 130 -11.19 0.21 -8.41
CA GLU A 130 -11.20 1.65 -8.51
C GLU A 130 -10.72 2.25 -7.20
N SER A 131 -9.88 3.27 -7.29
CA SER A 131 -9.37 3.97 -6.11
C SER A 131 -9.07 5.42 -6.44
N LYS A 132 -9.31 6.27 -5.45
CA LYS A 132 -8.88 7.67 -5.52
C LYS A 132 -7.39 7.77 -5.23
N TYR A 133 -6.72 8.66 -5.92
CA TYR A 133 -5.30 8.92 -5.69
C TYR A 133 -4.95 10.41 -5.73
N LYS A 134 -3.78 10.72 -5.16
CA LYS A 134 -3.13 12.03 -5.21
C LYS A 134 -1.66 11.83 -5.56
N LEU A 135 -1.12 12.67 -6.44
CA LEU A 135 0.33 12.73 -6.66
C LEU A 135 0.98 13.53 -5.54
N ILE A 136 2.14 13.08 -5.10
CA ILE A 136 2.98 13.74 -4.10
C ILE A 136 4.34 13.97 -4.76
N GLY A 137 4.65 15.21 -5.10
CA GLY A 137 5.86 15.51 -5.87
C GLY A 137 5.84 14.87 -7.26
N THR A 138 7.02 14.46 -7.75
CA THR A 138 7.22 14.00 -9.13
C THR A 138 7.40 12.48 -9.27
N ASP A 139 7.58 11.76 -8.16
CA ASP A 139 7.89 10.32 -8.13
C ASP A 139 7.01 9.52 -7.16
N SER A 140 6.01 10.15 -6.53
CA SER A 140 5.21 9.50 -5.48
C SER A 140 3.72 9.67 -5.70
N ILE A 141 2.96 8.64 -5.37
CA ILE A 141 1.50 8.58 -5.46
C ILE A 141 0.95 8.04 -4.14
N TYR A 142 -0.19 8.56 -3.71
CA TYR A 142 -0.93 8.12 -2.54
C TYR A 142 -2.34 7.72 -2.95
N PHE A 143 -2.76 6.53 -2.56
CA PHE A 143 -4.10 6.01 -2.77
C PHE A 143 -4.93 6.16 -1.50
N GLU A 144 -6.11 6.79 -1.60
CA GLU A 144 -6.99 7.00 -0.44
C GLU A 144 -7.62 5.69 0.06
N THR A 145 -7.83 4.77 -0.87
CA THR A 145 -8.34 3.41 -0.63
C THR A 145 -7.48 2.43 -1.42
N GLY A 146 -7.19 1.26 -0.86
CA GLY A 146 -6.22 0.30 -1.41
C GLY A 146 -6.38 0.02 -2.91
N ALA A 147 -5.47 0.54 -3.73
CA ALA A 147 -5.54 0.44 -5.19
C ALA A 147 -4.64 -0.65 -5.79
N LEU A 148 -3.69 -1.17 -5.01
CA LEU A 148 -2.61 -2.05 -5.48
C LEU A 148 -2.44 -3.25 -4.54
N SER A 149 -3.54 -3.95 -4.21
CA SER A 149 -3.44 -5.18 -3.43
C SER A 149 -2.76 -6.27 -4.27
N GLY A 150 -1.47 -6.50 -4.04
CA GLY A 150 -0.81 -7.75 -4.42
C GLY A 150 -1.41 -8.93 -3.63
N PRO A 151 -1.08 -10.18 -4.00
CA PRO A 151 -1.50 -11.35 -3.25
C PRO A 151 -1.04 -11.23 -1.79
N SER A 152 -1.97 -11.44 -0.86
CA SER A 152 -1.66 -11.54 0.56
C SER A 152 -1.11 -12.94 0.88
N ALA A 153 -0.31 -13.06 1.93
CA ALA A 153 0.18 -14.37 2.37
C ALA A 153 -1.03 -15.26 2.76
N PRO A 154 -1.03 -16.57 2.41
CA PRO A 154 -2.06 -17.50 2.83
C PRO A 154 -2.27 -17.45 4.36
N GLY A 155 -3.54 -17.35 4.80
CA GLY A 155 -3.89 -17.24 6.22
C GLY A 155 -3.84 -15.82 6.81
N SER A 156 -3.47 -14.80 6.03
CA SER A 156 -3.58 -13.40 6.47
C SER A 156 -4.95 -12.81 6.12
N THR A 157 -5.69 -12.36 7.12
CA THR A 157 -6.75 -11.35 6.93
C THR A 157 -6.04 -10.02 6.70
N ALA A 158 -5.67 -9.75 5.45
CA ALA A 158 -5.07 -8.46 5.11
C ALA A 158 -6.02 -7.35 5.60
N PRO A 159 -5.59 -6.46 6.52
CA PRO A 159 -6.41 -5.33 6.91
C PRO A 159 -6.80 -4.55 5.65
N ALA A 160 -8.00 -3.98 5.61
CA ALA A 160 -8.32 -2.98 4.60
C ALA A 160 -7.32 -1.83 4.78
N VAL A 161 -6.25 -1.82 3.96
CA VAL A 161 -5.20 -0.83 4.11
C VAL A 161 -5.78 0.52 3.69
N THR A 162 -6.04 1.36 4.68
CA THR A 162 -6.47 2.74 4.50
C THR A 162 -5.23 3.56 4.23
N GLY A 163 -5.14 4.15 3.04
CA GLY A 163 -3.98 4.94 2.65
C GLY A 163 -2.75 4.10 2.30
N VAL A 164 -2.40 3.98 1.01
CA VAL A 164 -1.12 3.37 0.60
C VAL A 164 -0.36 4.34 -0.29
N GLY A 165 0.87 4.65 0.11
CA GLY A 165 1.82 5.38 -0.73
C GLY A 165 2.67 4.42 -1.54
N CYS A 166 2.95 4.74 -2.79
CA CYS A 166 3.99 4.08 -3.56
C CYS A 166 4.80 5.08 -4.38
N LYS A 167 6.02 4.67 -4.72
CA LYS A 167 6.83 5.42 -5.69
C LYS A 167 6.47 4.97 -7.10
N TYR A 168 6.70 5.83 -8.07
CA TYR A 168 6.59 5.47 -9.48
C TYR A 168 7.76 6.01 -10.29
N LYS A 169 7.99 5.34 -11.42
CA LYS A 169 8.99 5.71 -12.42
C LYS A 169 8.32 5.66 -13.79
N LEU A 170 8.40 6.76 -14.53
CA LEU A 170 7.90 6.88 -15.89
C LEU A 170 9.09 7.01 -16.85
N GLU A 171 9.23 6.05 -17.76
CA GLU A 171 10.31 5.98 -18.76
C GLU A 171 9.71 5.74 -20.14
N GLY A 172 9.52 6.81 -20.92
CA GLY A 172 8.83 6.74 -22.21
C GLY A 172 7.42 6.19 -22.04
N ASN A 173 7.16 5.02 -22.64
CA ASN A 173 5.87 4.33 -22.56
C ASN A 173 5.77 3.35 -21.39
N ARG A 174 6.77 3.26 -20.51
CA ARG A 174 6.79 2.32 -19.38
C ARG A 174 6.55 3.05 -18.06
N LEU A 175 5.52 2.63 -17.33
CA LEU A 175 5.22 3.12 -15.99
C LEU A 175 5.41 1.98 -14.98
N THR A 176 6.30 2.20 -14.02
CA THR A 176 6.58 1.22 -12.96
C THR A 176 6.17 1.80 -11.62
N PHE A 177 5.35 1.08 -10.86
CA PHE A 177 5.03 1.38 -9.47
C PHE A 177 5.84 0.49 -8.54
N ILE A 178 6.36 1.06 -7.46
CA ILE A 178 7.19 0.40 -6.45
C ILE A 178 6.53 0.66 -5.09
N MET A 179 5.92 -0.38 -4.53
CA MET A 179 5.26 -0.33 -3.25
C MET A 179 6.12 -1.04 -2.20
N LYS A 180 6.49 -0.32 -1.14
CA LYS A 180 7.19 -0.88 0.02
C LYS A 180 6.43 -0.53 1.28
N THR A 181 5.96 -1.53 2.02
CA THR A 181 5.27 -1.33 3.30
C THR A 181 5.83 -2.28 4.35
N SER A 182 5.82 -1.82 5.61
CA SER A 182 6.08 -2.65 6.77
C SER A 182 5.15 -2.19 7.89
N ILE A 183 4.27 -3.09 8.33
CA ILE A 183 3.21 -2.81 9.28
C ILE A 183 3.44 -3.69 10.51
N PRO A 184 4.03 -3.16 11.59
CA PRO A 184 4.11 -3.85 12.86
C PRO A 184 2.75 -3.80 13.56
N GLN A 185 2.35 -4.91 14.18
CA GLN A 185 1.15 -5.08 14.97
C GLN A 185 1.51 -5.85 16.23
N VAL A 186 0.85 -5.53 17.34
CA VAL A 186 0.94 -6.30 18.58
C VAL A 186 -0.41 -6.95 18.81
N ILE A 187 -0.44 -8.28 18.90
CA ILE A 187 -1.64 -9.06 19.10
C ILE A 187 -1.49 -9.79 20.43
N THR A 188 -2.50 -9.71 21.29
CA THR A 188 -2.57 -10.56 22.49
C THR A 188 -3.61 -11.64 22.25
N GLN A 189 -3.19 -12.90 22.26
CA GLN A 189 -4.07 -14.06 22.09
C GLN A 189 -3.82 -15.04 23.24
N ASN A 190 -4.88 -15.45 23.94
CA ASN A 190 -4.80 -16.37 25.07
C ASN A 190 -3.78 -15.95 26.15
N GLY A 191 -3.61 -14.64 26.38
CA GLY A 191 -2.65 -14.09 27.36
C GLY A 191 -1.20 -13.99 26.86
N ILE A 192 -0.90 -14.49 25.67
CA ILE A 192 0.41 -14.40 25.03
C ILE A 192 0.44 -13.15 24.14
N THR A 193 1.50 -12.36 24.26
CA THR A 193 1.71 -11.17 23.41
C THR A 193 2.63 -11.52 22.25
N LEU A 194 2.12 -11.38 21.03
CA LEU A 194 2.81 -11.63 19.78
C LEU A 194 3.09 -10.31 19.07
N LYS A 195 4.32 -10.14 18.59
CA LYS A 195 4.68 -9.05 17.67
C LYS A 195 4.59 -9.60 16.25
N VAL A 196 3.62 -9.12 15.48
CA VAL A 196 3.43 -9.51 14.07
C VAL A 196 3.93 -8.38 13.18
N THR A 197 4.78 -8.67 12.20
CA THR A 197 5.20 -7.69 11.20
C THR A 197 4.86 -8.21 9.82
N GLN A 198 4.01 -7.48 9.10
CA GLN A 198 3.71 -7.72 7.69
C GLN A 198 4.57 -6.80 6.83
N SER A 199 5.24 -7.32 5.82
CA SER A 199 6.06 -6.54 4.90
C SER A 199 5.75 -6.88 3.45
N THR A 200 5.80 -5.88 2.58
CA THR A 200 5.52 -6.02 1.15
C THR A 200 6.52 -5.19 0.38
N ASP A 201 7.13 -5.78 -0.65
CA ASP A 201 7.94 -5.11 -1.68
C ASP A 201 7.44 -5.58 -3.04
N VAL A 202 6.69 -4.73 -3.74
CA VAL A 202 5.96 -5.09 -4.97
C VAL A 202 6.26 -4.09 -6.06
N ASN A 203 6.52 -4.63 -7.25
CA ASN A 203 6.73 -3.89 -8.48
C ASN A 203 5.60 -4.21 -9.46
N ILE A 204 4.93 -3.19 -9.95
CA ILE A 204 3.90 -3.31 -10.99
C ILE A 204 4.38 -2.55 -12.22
N VAL A 205 4.41 -3.21 -13.36
CA VAL A 205 4.86 -2.64 -14.63
C VAL A 205 3.67 -2.52 -15.57
N LEU A 206 3.51 -1.33 -16.12
CA LEU A 206 2.50 -0.99 -17.11
C LEU A 206 3.15 -0.40 -18.37
N GLU A 207 2.45 -0.52 -19.49
CA GLU A 207 2.85 0.03 -20.79
C GLU A 207 1.75 0.91 -21.38
N LYS A 208 2.13 2.06 -21.94
CA LYS A 208 1.20 3.01 -22.55
C LYS A 208 0.51 2.36 -23.76
N GLN A 209 -0.81 2.53 -23.86
CA GLN A 209 -1.59 2.18 -25.05
C GLN A 209 -1.68 3.35 -26.03
#